data_AF-A0A7X6UMW6-F1
#
_entry.id   AF-A0A7X6UMW6-F1
#
_cell.length_a   1.000
_cell.length_b   1.000
_cell.length_c   1.000
_cell.angle_alpha   90.00
_cell.angle_beta   90.00
_cell.angle_gamma   90.00
#
_symmetry.space_group_name_H-M   'P 1'
#
loop_
_entity.id
_entity.type
_entity.pdbx_description
1 polymer ?
#
loop_
_entity_poly.entity_id
_entity_poly.type
_entity_poly.pdbx_seq_one_letter_code
_entity_poly.pdbx_strand_id
1 'polypeptide(L)'
;MKSKITVPLTLTVIFSSLLLCGVADNEKISTEPKRVSIFKNGLGYVERTGTLSKNVSSAELNQLPTPVHGTFWVSTDTKGVELLRILASSITSDSTERNVNNLEELLDANDGRVLELVVTGTDGKTEKLMGKLSMLNGSRKEEGSGVFSSGFMAPVASQSATSRSDRRSSYQDTWTSYHSSPTKQELSDLLLVDTENGQVIIKKSAIREVRGKDLCVIMKDRVTHSSITLDVSGNDKGANLDISYLAKGITRAPSYRLDLLNDKTVRILAKAQIFNDLEDLTDVQTSVVAGFPNLQFANAIDPMAFQGDMIGWLQNLTSPPPTTSRREAVMTQMVTYNVAQQSDYDALASFDPDAFAMHGDADLFFYEIGNVTLKRGERGYFPLFTADVPYESVYDCRIAR
;
A
#
# COMPACT_ATOMS: atom_id res chain seq x y z
N MET A 1 -57.44 -55.94 -37.69
CA MET A 1 -57.43 -54.46 -37.55
C MET A 1 -56.22 -54.07 -36.71
N LYS A 2 -55.22 -53.39 -37.30
CA LYS A 2 -54.00 -52.95 -36.60
C LYS A 2 -54.19 -51.49 -36.18
N SER A 3 -54.19 -51.20 -34.87
CA SER A 3 -54.27 -49.83 -34.35
C SER A 3 -52.89 -49.18 -34.37
N LYS A 4 -52.77 -48.03 -35.04
CA LYS A 4 -51.59 -47.16 -34.98
C LYS A 4 -51.59 -46.40 -33.65
N ILE A 5 -50.49 -46.48 -32.90
CA ILE A 5 -50.21 -45.61 -31.77
C ILE A 5 -49.26 -44.52 -32.29
N THR A 6 -49.70 -43.28 -32.26
CA THR A 6 -48.91 -42.09 -32.60
C THR A 6 -48.41 -41.49 -31.29
N VAL A 7 -47.10 -41.44 -31.08
CA VAL A 7 -46.47 -40.74 -29.95
C VAL A 7 -45.92 -39.41 -30.48
N PRO A 8 -46.28 -38.24 -29.90
CA PRO A 8 -45.68 -36.98 -30.30
C PRO A 8 -44.32 -36.80 -29.60
N LEU A 9 -43.29 -36.52 -30.40
CA LEU A 9 -41.93 -36.22 -29.97
C LEU A 9 -41.84 -34.73 -29.62
N THR A 10 -41.95 -34.35 -28.35
CA THR A 10 -41.71 -32.98 -27.89
C THR A 10 -40.21 -32.76 -27.66
N LEU A 11 -39.57 -32.10 -28.62
CA LEU A 11 -38.18 -31.63 -28.54
C LEU A 11 -38.11 -30.46 -27.54
N THR A 12 -37.64 -30.72 -26.32
CA THR A 12 -37.42 -29.68 -25.31
C THR A 12 -36.00 -29.12 -25.51
N VAL A 13 -35.89 -27.96 -26.14
CA VAL A 13 -34.63 -27.23 -26.26
C VAL A 13 -34.34 -26.56 -24.92
N ILE A 14 -33.41 -27.13 -24.16
CA ILE A 14 -32.87 -26.52 -22.94
C ILE A 14 -31.95 -25.37 -23.38
N PHE A 15 -32.47 -24.16 -23.33
CA PHE A 15 -31.66 -22.93 -23.43
C PHE A 15 -30.86 -22.82 -22.13
N SER A 16 -29.67 -23.42 -22.10
CA SER A 16 -28.68 -23.16 -21.05
C SER A 16 -28.21 -21.73 -21.22
N SER A 17 -28.79 -20.81 -20.43
CA SER A 17 -28.32 -19.43 -20.32
C SER A 17 -26.89 -19.45 -19.81
N LEU A 18 -25.93 -19.27 -20.72
CA LEU A 18 -24.60 -18.79 -20.35
C LEU A 18 -24.81 -17.42 -19.67
N LEU A 19 -24.73 -17.40 -18.36
CA LEU A 19 -24.41 -16.18 -17.62
C LEU A 19 -23.02 -15.75 -18.09
N LEU A 20 -22.99 -14.82 -19.05
CA LEU A 20 -21.87 -13.89 -19.16
C LEU A 20 -21.83 -13.16 -17.82
N CYS A 21 -20.99 -13.63 -16.91
CA CYS A 21 -20.52 -12.82 -15.80
C CYS A 21 -19.64 -11.75 -16.44
N GLY A 22 -20.28 -10.68 -16.93
CA GLY A 22 -19.57 -9.45 -17.21
C GLY A 22 -18.86 -9.07 -15.92
N VAL A 23 -17.54 -8.94 -15.99
CA VAL A 23 -16.79 -8.20 -14.96
C VAL A 23 -17.38 -6.80 -15.05
N ALA A 24 -18.34 -6.49 -14.17
CA ALA A 24 -18.80 -5.12 -14.03
C ALA A 24 -17.55 -4.33 -13.63
N ASP A 25 -17.18 -3.33 -14.44
CA ASP A 25 -16.21 -2.35 -13.99
C ASP A 25 -16.77 -1.73 -12.71
N ASN A 26 -16.16 -2.06 -11.58
CA ASN A 26 -16.59 -1.56 -10.28
C ASN A 26 -16.50 -0.03 -10.30
N GLU A 27 -17.49 0.63 -9.67
CA GLU A 27 -17.45 2.08 -9.55
C GLU A 27 -16.16 2.49 -8.82
N LYS A 28 -15.35 3.35 -9.43
CA LYS A 28 -14.15 3.89 -8.79
C LYS A 28 -14.53 5.06 -7.87
N ILE A 29 -14.30 4.90 -6.58
CA ILE A 29 -14.53 5.92 -5.56
C ILE A 29 -13.22 6.63 -5.25
N SER A 30 -13.30 7.96 -5.19
CA SER A 30 -12.27 8.82 -4.59
C SER A 30 -12.69 9.21 -3.18
N THR A 31 -11.73 9.27 -2.27
CA THR A 31 -11.95 9.71 -0.89
C THR A 31 -11.04 10.86 -0.53
N GLU A 32 -11.50 11.73 0.34
CA GLU A 32 -10.75 12.92 0.78
C GLU A 32 -10.64 12.95 2.31
N PRO A 33 -9.48 13.34 2.87
CA PRO A 33 -9.36 13.56 4.31
C PRO A 33 -10.29 14.71 4.75
N LYS A 34 -11.01 14.50 5.85
CA LYS A 34 -11.86 15.52 6.50
C LYS A 34 -11.39 15.86 7.91
N ARG A 35 -10.76 14.90 8.60
CA ARG A 35 -10.15 15.11 9.93
C ARG A 35 -8.78 14.47 10.00
N VAL A 36 -7.83 15.16 10.62
CA VAL A 36 -6.54 14.58 11.00
C VAL A 36 -6.14 14.96 12.42
N SER A 37 -5.76 13.97 13.23
CA SER A 37 -5.17 14.16 14.55
C SER A 37 -3.71 13.74 14.55
N ILE A 38 -2.81 14.68 14.83
CA ILE A 38 -1.36 14.51 14.62
C ILE A 38 -0.64 14.25 15.94
N PHE A 39 0.07 13.13 16.00
CA PHE A 39 0.87 12.71 17.15
C PHE A 39 2.34 13.14 17.00
N LYS A 40 3.09 13.20 18.12
CA LYS A 40 4.53 13.54 18.11
C LYS A 40 5.44 12.40 17.64
N ASN A 41 4.90 11.20 17.43
CA ASN A 41 5.65 9.98 17.12
C ASN A 41 5.64 9.59 15.63
N GLY A 42 5.20 10.47 14.74
CA GLY A 42 5.13 10.14 13.30
C GLY A 42 3.79 9.60 12.83
N LEU A 43 2.83 9.39 13.74
CA LEU A 43 1.48 8.94 13.41
C LEU A 43 0.52 10.11 13.22
N GLY A 44 -0.42 9.92 12.29
CA GLY A 44 -1.66 10.68 12.21
C GLY A 44 -2.85 9.73 12.20
N TYR A 45 -3.87 10.03 12.98
CA TYR A 45 -5.20 9.45 12.80
C TYR A 45 -5.92 10.25 11.74
N VAL A 46 -6.43 9.59 10.71
CA VAL A 46 -7.08 10.20 9.56
C VAL A 46 -8.50 9.67 9.46
N GLU A 47 -9.46 10.58 9.30
CA GLU A 47 -10.81 10.28 8.85
C GLU A 47 -11.00 10.89 7.48
N ARG A 48 -11.49 10.08 6.55
CA ARG A 48 -11.77 10.48 5.18
C ARG A 48 -13.13 9.98 4.74
N THR A 49 -13.73 10.73 3.84
CA THR A 49 -15.09 10.50 3.36
C THR A 49 -15.07 10.25 1.86
N GLY A 50 -15.93 9.36 1.38
CA GLY A 50 -16.24 9.16 -0.03
C GLY A 50 -17.74 9.03 -0.25
N THR A 51 -18.16 9.01 -1.51
CA THR A 51 -19.56 8.86 -1.90
C THR A 51 -19.72 7.72 -2.89
N LEU A 52 -20.66 6.83 -2.61
CA LEU A 52 -21.12 5.76 -3.50
C LEU A 52 -22.25 6.28 -4.38
N SER A 53 -22.20 6.01 -5.68
CA SER A 53 -23.30 6.32 -6.58
C SER A 53 -24.51 5.43 -6.31
N LYS A 54 -25.68 5.87 -6.79
CA LYS A 54 -26.95 5.14 -6.62
C LYS A 54 -26.94 3.81 -7.36
N ASN A 55 -27.56 2.80 -6.77
CA ASN A 55 -27.72 1.45 -7.30
C ASN A 55 -26.38 0.71 -7.54
N VAL A 56 -25.30 1.15 -6.89
CA VAL A 56 -24.02 0.46 -6.94
C VAL A 56 -23.97 -0.58 -5.84
N SER A 57 -23.69 -1.82 -6.21
CA SER A 57 -23.54 -2.97 -5.30
C SER A 57 -22.08 -3.34 -5.03
N SER A 58 -21.14 -2.87 -5.85
CA SER A 58 -19.71 -3.09 -5.67
C SER A 58 -18.91 -1.90 -6.20
N ALA A 59 -17.90 -1.49 -5.44
CA ALA A 59 -17.11 -0.31 -5.75
C ALA A 59 -15.63 -0.49 -5.39
N GLU A 60 -14.76 0.13 -6.16
CA GLU A 60 -13.32 0.10 -6.03
C GLU A 60 -12.84 1.40 -5.36
N LEU A 61 -12.13 1.27 -4.25
CA LEU A 61 -11.48 2.38 -3.58
C LEU A 61 -10.05 2.54 -4.08
N ASN A 62 -9.80 3.68 -4.72
CA ASN A 62 -8.47 4.02 -5.19
C ASN A 62 -7.66 4.73 -4.10
N GLN A 63 -6.38 4.39 -4.01
CA GLN A 63 -5.37 5.15 -3.26
C GLN A 63 -5.67 5.32 -1.77
N LEU A 64 -5.26 4.33 -0.97
CA LEU A 64 -5.17 4.47 0.47
C LEU A 64 -3.71 4.53 0.92
N PRO A 65 -3.35 5.40 1.89
CA PRO A 65 -2.09 5.30 2.61
C PRO A 65 -1.99 3.96 3.34
N THR A 66 -0.75 3.57 3.62
CA THR A 66 -0.43 2.34 4.35
C THR A 66 -0.88 2.45 5.82
N PRO A 67 -1.98 1.80 6.23
CA PRO A 67 -2.50 1.90 7.59
C PRO A 67 -1.62 1.10 8.56
N VAL A 68 -1.60 1.53 9.81
CA VAL A 68 -1.07 0.74 10.93
C VAL A 68 -2.01 -0.42 11.19
N HIS A 69 -1.42 -1.58 11.48
CA HIS A 69 -2.16 -2.82 11.73
C HIS A 69 -3.25 -2.65 12.81
N GLY A 70 -4.46 -3.11 12.49
CA GLY A 70 -5.60 -3.12 13.42
C GLY A 70 -6.30 -1.77 13.55
N THR A 71 -5.97 -0.81 12.70
CA THR A 71 -6.52 0.56 12.77
C THR A 71 -7.38 0.93 11.57
N PHE A 72 -7.42 0.09 10.52
CA PHE A 72 -8.20 0.37 9.32
C PHE A 72 -9.68 -0.01 9.51
N TRP A 73 -10.56 0.98 9.37
CA TRP A 73 -12.00 0.80 9.47
C TRP A 73 -12.72 1.47 8.31
N VAL A 74 -13.78 0.82 7.84
CA VAL A 74 -14.70 1.37 6.84
C VAL A 74 -16.13 1.22 7.36
N SER A 75 -16.92 2.27 7.22
CA SER A 75 -18.30 2.31 7.68
C SER A 75 -19.16 3.19 6.79
N THR A 76 -20.46 3.12 6.97
CA THR A 76 -21.44 4.02 6.35
C THR A 76 -22.47 4.40 7.40
N ASP A 77 -22.81 5.68 7.47
CA ASP A 77 -23.91 6.19 8.29
C ASP A 77 -25.26 6.22 7.53
N THR A 78 -25.25 5.80 6.25
CA THR A 78 -26.41 5.91 5.38
C THR A 78 -27.45 4.86 5.72
N LYS A 79 -28.60 5.32 6.21
CA LYS A 79 -29.69 4.45 6.66
C LYS A 79 -30.18 3.51 5.53
N GLY A 80 -30.17 2.21 5.82
CA GLY A 80 -30.65 1.16 4.92
C GLY A 80 -29.57 0.61 3.98
N VAL A 81 -28.35 1.13 4.06
CA VAL A 81 -27.19 0.62 3.33
C VAL A 81 -26.36 -0.25 4.28
N GLU A 82 -25.97 -1.43 3.82
CA GLU A 82 -25.15 -2.37 4.58
C GLU A 82 -23.87 -2.69 3.81
N LEU A 83 -22.72 -2.59 4.49
CA LEU A 83 -21.42 -3.01 3.98
C LEU A 83 -21.27 -4.52 4.19
N LEU A 84 -21.29 -5.28 3.11
CA LEU A 84 -21.28 -6.75 3.16
C LEU A 84 -19.85 -7.31 3.22
N ARG A 85 -18.94 -6.73 2.44
CA ARG A 85 -17.58 -7.25 2.29
C ARG A 85 -16.59 -6.16 1.91
N ILE A 86 -15.38 -6.30 2.41
CA ILE A 86 -14.21 -5.53 1.99
C ILE A 86 -13.16 -6.55 1.53
N LEU A 87 -12.66 -6.40 0.30
CA LEU A 87 -11.67 -7.28 -0.28
C LEU A 87 -10.47 -6.47 -0.77
N ALA A 88 -9.30 -6.73 -0.19
CA ALA A 88 -8.05 -6.23 -0.73
C ALA A 88 -7.47 -7.22 -1.76
N SER A 89 -7.12 -6.75 -2.94
CA SER A 89 -6.63 -7.60 -4.04
C SER A 89 -5.67 -6.85 -4.97
N SER A 90 -5.01 -7.60 -5.85
CA SER A 90 -4.21 -7.03 -6.93
C SER A 90 -5.08 -6.84 -8.17
N ILE A 91 -5.18 -5.60 -8.66
CA ILE A 91 -5.90 -5.28 -9.89
C ILE A 91 -4.90 -4.78 -10.93
N THR A 92 -5.01 -5.29 -12.14
CA THR A 92 -4.26 -4.79 -13.30
C THR A 92 -5.14 -3.81 -14.05
N SER A 93 -4.80 -2.53 -14.01
CA SER A 93 -5.49 -1.48 -14.75
C SER A 93 -4.61 -0.93 -15.87
N ASP A 94 -5.24 -0.43 -16.94
CA ASP A 94 -4.54 0.37 -17.93
C ASP A 94 -4.08 1.69 -17.30
N SER A 95 -2.81 2.04 -17.49
CA SER A 95 -2.19 3.28 -17.03
C SER A 95 -2.55 4.45 -17.95
N THR A 96 -2.07 5.64 -17.58
CA THR A 96 -2.15 6.83 -18.43
C THR A 96 -1.47 6.58 -19.78
N GLU A 97 -2.13 6.99 -20.85
CA GLU A 97 -1.59 6.95 -22.20
C GLU A 97 -0.26 7.70 -22.27
N ARG A 98 0.75 7.05 -22.83
CA ARG A 98 2.05 7.64 -23.09
C ARG A 98 2.55 7.28 -24.48
N ASN A 99 3.47 8.09 -24.98
CA ASN A 99 4.19 7.74 -26.20
C ASN A 99 5.07 6.50 -25.96
N VAL A 100 5.18 5.67 -26.99
CA VAL A 100 6.20 4.63 -27.06
C VAL A 100 7.58 5.26 -27.05
N ASN A 101 8.51 4.69 -26.28
CA ASN A 101 9.85 5.23 -26.07
C ASN A 101 10.93 4.45 -26.82
N ASN A 102 10.61 3.27 -27.35
CA ASN A 102 11.53 2.42 -28.10
C ASN A 102 10.79 1.56 -29.14
N LEU A 103 11.56 0.86 -30.00
CA LEU A 103 11.01 0.01 -31.06
C LEU A 103 10.24 -1.20 -30.51
N GLU A 104 10.62 -1.70 -29.33
CA GLU A 104 9.95 -2.83 -28.70
C GLU A 104 8.54 -2.47 -28.25
N GLU A 105 8.38 -1.35 -27.56
CA GLU A 105 7.09 -0.79 -27.17
C GLU A 105 6.23 -0.43 -28.40
N LEU A 106 6.86 0.03 -29.49
CA LEU A 106 6.16 0.26 -30.75
C LEU A 106 5.58 -1.04 -31.32
N LEU A 107 6.32 -2.15 -31.26
CA LEU A 107 5.82 -3.46 -31.68
C LEU A 107 4.68 -3.93 -30.78
N ASP A 108 4.81 -3.74 -29.46
CA ASP A 108 3.79 -4.08 -28.46
C ASP A 108 2.48 -3.30 -28.67
N ALA A 109 2.58 -2.00 -28.93
CA ALA A 109 1.43 -1.13 -29.20
C ALA A 109 0.71 -1.46 -30.52
N ASN A 110 1.35 -2.22 -31.42
CA ASN A 110 0.80 -2.62 -32.72
C ASN A 110 0.49 -4.14 -32.80
N ASP A 111 0.33 -4.81 -31.66
CA ASP A 111 -0.15 -6.20 -31.61
C ASP A 111 -1.44 -6.40 -32.43
N GLY A 112 -1.49 -7.49 -33.20
CA GLY A 112 -2.62 -7.80 -34.08
C GLY A 112 -2.68 -6.99 -35.39
N ARG A 113 -1.79 -6.03 -35.63
CA ARG A 113 -1.76 -5.25 -36.89
C ARG A 113 -0.86 -5.88 -37.94
N VAL A 114 -1.14 -5.60 -39.21
CA VAL A 114 -0.30 -6.02 -40.35
C VAL A 114 0.74 -4.95 -40.62
N LEU A 115 2.02 -5.29 -40.44
CA LEU A 115 3.15 -4.38 -40.60
C LEU A 115 4.21 -4.98 -41.53
N GLU A 116 5.01 -4.13 -42.16
CA GLU A 116 6.27 -4.51 -42.83
C GLU A 116 7.42 -4.35 -41.82
N LEU A 117 8.10 -5.44 -41.52
CA LEU A 117 9.25 -5.53 -40.63
C LEU A 117 10.53 -5.68 -41.46
N VAL A 118 11.57 -4.94 -41.10
CA VAL A 118 12.91 -5.11 -41.64
C VAL A 118 13.73 -5.87 -40.62
N VAL A 119 14.06 -7.13 -40.90
CA VAL A 119 14.66 -8.07 -39.94
C VAL A 119 16.07 -8.44 -40.37
N THR A 120 16.99 -8.61 -39.42
CA THR A 120 18.33 -9.13 -39.68
C THR A 120 18.34 -10.63 -39.43
N GLY A 121 18.59 -11.41 -40.48
CA GLY A 121 18.79 -12.85 -40.38
C GLY A 121 20.08 -13.20 -39.62
N THR A 122 20.20 -14.45 -39.20
CA THR A 122 21.41 -14.97 -38.53
C THR A 122 22.64 -14.94 -39.42
N ASP A 123 22.46 -14.86 -40.74
CA ASP A 123 23.52 -14.67 -41.74
C ASP A 123 23.96 -13.20 -41.91
N GLY A 124 23.40 -12.29 -41.11
CA GLY A 124 23.69 -10.86 -41.13
C GLY A 124 22.99 -10.09 -42.26
N LYS A 125 22.22 -10.78 -43.13
CA LYS A 125 21.46 -10.11 -44.19
C LYS A 125 20.19 -9.52 -43.64
N THR A 126 19.72 -8.49 -44.33
CA THR A 126 18.47 -7.82 -43.98
C THR A 126 17.37 -8.28 -44.94
N GLU A 127 16.24 -8.70 -44.38
CA GLU A 127 15.07 -9.20 -45.10
C GLU A 127 13.84 -8.39 -44.72
N LYS A 128 12.88 -8.30 -45.65
CA LYS A 128 11.58 -7.65 -45.41
C LYS A 128 10.52 -8.72 -45.20
N LEU A 129 9.77 -8.60 -44.11
CA LEU A 129 8.69 -9.50 -43.73
C LEU A 129 7.41 -8.70 -43.56
N MET A 130 6.38 -9.01 -44.33
CA MET A 130 5.05 -8.43 -44.17
C MET A 130 4.12 -9.47 -43.55
N GLY A 131 3.45 -9.09 -42.46
CA GLY A 131 2.53 -10.01 -41.80
C GLY A 131 1.84 -9.41 -40.59
N LYS A 132 0.85 -10.15 -40.07
CA LYS A 132 0.13 -9.77 -38.86
C LYS A 132 0.97 -10.10 -37.63
N LEU A 133 1.17 -9.12 -36.76
CA LEU A 133 1.92 -9.30 -35.52
C LEU A 133 1.06 -10.00 -34.46
N SER A 134 1.68 -10.87 -33.66
CA SER A 134 1.06 -11.49 -32.50
C SER A 134 2.11 -11.71 -31.41
N MET A 135 1.86 -11.16 -30.22
CA MET A 135 2.70 -11.38 -29.06
C MET A 135 2.55 -12.81 -28.54
N LEU A 136 3.67 -13.48 -28.28
CA LEU A 136 3.68 -14.80 -27.66
C LEU A 136 3.53 -14.67 -26.13
N ASN A 137 2.32 -14.31 -25.70
CA ASN A 137 1.98 -14.32 -24.28
C ASN A 137 1.75 -15.77 -23.84
N GLY A 138 2.71 -16.32 -23.10
CA GLY A 138 2.64 -17.68 -22.55
C GLY A 138 1.35 -17.90 -21.76
N SER A 139 0.36 -18.49 -22.41
CA SER A 139 -0.89 -18.94 -21.80
C SER A 139 -0.90 -20.46 -21.89
N ARG A 140 -0.47 -21.12 -20.81
CA ARG A 140 -0.74 -22.54 -20.64
C ARG A 140 -2.24 -22.69 -20.36
N LYS A 141 -2.98 -23.36 -21.25
CA LYS A 141 -4.22 -24.02 -20.84
C LYS A 141 -3.82 -25.11 -19.85
N GLU A 142 -4.04 -24.89 -18.57
CA GLU A 142 -3.98 -25.97 -17.58
C GLU A 142 -5.23 -26.85 -17.77
N GLU A 143 -5.11 -27.85 -18.63
CA GLU A 143 -5.93 -29.05 -18.50
C GLU A 143 -5.46 -29.80 -17.24
N GLY A 144 -6.44 -30.12 -16.39
CA GLY A 144 -6.26 -30.38 -14.98
C GLY A 144 -5.21 -31.43 -14.62
N SER A 145 -4.53 -31.16 -13.51
CA SER A 145 -4.03 -32.22 -12.65
C SER A 145 -4.17 -31.77 -11.21
N GLY A 146 -5.02 -32.49 -10.47
CA GLY A 146 -5.13 -32.36 -9.04
C GLY A 146 -3.91 -32.93 -8.32
N VAL A 147 -4.05 -32.95 -7.00
CA VAL A 147 -3.10 -33.40 -5.97
C VAL A 147 -2.20 -32.28 -5.45
N PHE A 148 -2.73 -31.59 -4.45
CA PHE A 148 -1.95 -31.00 -3.36
C PHE A 148 -1.00 -32.06 -2.79
N SER A 149 0.31 -31.89 -2.93
CA SER A 149 1.27 -32.57 -2.06
C SER A 149 1.68 -31.61 -0.94
N SER A 150 1.09 -31.83 0.22
CA SER A 150 1.53 -31.29 1.51
C SER A 150 2.89 -31.87 1.86
N GLY A 151 3.96 -31.08 1.68
CA GLY A 151 5.29 -31.37 2.22
C GLY A 151 5.46 -30.68 3.57
N PHE A 152 5.03 -31.33 4.65
CA PHE A 152 5.40 -30.94 6.01
C PHE A 152 6.93 -31.03 6.16
N MET A 153 7.61 -29.91 6.40
CA MET A 153 8.93 -29.93 7.04
C MET A 153 8.76 -29.76 8.55
N ALA A 154 9.19 -30.77 9.29
CA ALA A 154 9.23 -30.77 10.75
C ALA A 154 10.23 -29.71 11.28
N PRO A 155 9.98 -29.09 12.44
CA PRO A 155 10.88 -28.11 13.02
C PRO A 155 12.16 -28.79 13.54
N VAL A 156 13.32 -28.31 13.09
CA VAL A 156 14.62 -28.72 13.64
C VAL A 156 14.78 -28.07 15.01
N ALA A 157 15.01 -28.92 16.02
CA ALA A 157 15.20 -28.54 17.40
C ALA A 157 16.36 -27.55 17.61
N SER A 158 16.12 -26.56 18.44
CA SER A 158 17.12 -25.65 18.99
C SER A 158 18.16 -26.41 19.81
N GLN A 159 19.43 -26.34 19.43
CA GLN A 159 20.53 -26.60 20.35
C GLN A 159 21.26 -25.30 20.64
N SER A 160 21.22 -24.92 21.90
CA SER A 160 22.09 -23.94 22.54
C SER A 160 23.53 -24.46 22.57
N ALA A 161 24.50 -23.69 22.07
CA ALA A 161 25.88 -23.79 22.50
C ALA A 161 26.66 -22.50 22.20
N THR A 162 27.55 -22.21 23.13
CA THR A 162 28.32 -21.01 23.37
C THR A 162 29.58 -20.86 22.50
N SER A 163 30.00 -19.60 22.34
CA SER A 163 31.38 -19.10 22.17
C SER A 163 32.13 -19.22 20.83
N ARG A 164 32.61 -18.04 20.41
CA ARG A 164 33.92 -17.67 19.80
C ARG A 164 34.40 -18.37 18.52
N SER A 165 34.57 -17.52 17.50
CA SER A 165 35.64 -17.47 16.49
C SER A 165 36.20 -18.79 15.96
N ASP A 166 35.96 -19.08 14.67
CA ASP A 166 37.08 -19.17 13.71
C ASP A 166 36.65 -19.22 12.24
N ARG A 167 37.63 -18.90 11.40
CA ARG A 167 37.58 -18.82 9.93
C ARG A 167 37.52 -20.20 9.25
N ARG A 168 36.89 -20.24 8.06
CA ARG A 168 37.33 -20.82 6.77
C ARG A 168 36.28 -21.70 6.07
N SER A 169 35.93 -21.25 4.86
CA SER A 169 36.09 -21.92 3.55
C SER A 169 35.63 -23.37 3.35
N SER A 170 34.75 -23.49 2.33
CA SER A 170 34.50 -24.61 1.39
C SER A 170 34.05 -25.96 1.95
N TYR A 171 32.84 -26.40 1.60
CA TYR A 171 32.55 -27.39 0.55
C TYR A 171 31.02 -27.66 0.48
N GLN A 172 30.61 -28.30 -0.63
CA GLN A 172 29.28 -28.88 -0.93
C GLN A 172 28.17 -27.95 -1.44
N ASP A 173 27.38 -28.29 -2.46
CA ASP A 173 27.47 -29.38 -3.44
C ASP A 173 26.56 -29.00 -4.61
N THR A 174 27.06 -29.21 -5.82
CA THR A 174 26.30 -29.27 -7.06
C THR A 174 25.32 -30.44 -7.01
N TRP A 175 24.01 -30.22 -7.28
CA TRP A 175 23.11 -31.09 -8.06
C TRP A 175 21.68 -30.52 -8.01
N THR A 176 21.27 -29.74 -9.02
CA THR A 176 19.93 -29.79 -9.62
C THR A 176 19.99 -29.06 -10.96
N SER A 177 20.15 -29.82 -12.05
CA SER A 177 19.87 -29.35 -13.40
C SER A 177 18.35 -29.20 -13.53
N TYR A 178 17.82 -28.03 -13.19
CA TYR A 178 16.50 -27.65 -13.67
C TYR A 178 16.63 -27.35 -15.16
N HIS A 179 15.92 -28.12 -15.98
CA HIS A 179 15.50 -27.62 -17.28
C HIS A 179 14.68 -26.36 -17.00
N SER A 180 15.30 -25.19 -17.13
CA SER A 180 14.62 -23.92 -17.04
C SER A 180 13.59 -23.87 -18.16
N SER A 181 12.33 -24.06 -17.81
CA SER A 181 11.23 -23.60 -18.65
C SER A 181 11.46 -22.12 -18.90
N PRO A 182 11.32 -21.63 -20.15
CA PRO A 182 11.57 -20.23 -20.43
C PRO A 182 10.74 -19.38 -19.47
N THR A 183 11.42 -18.48 -18.75
CA THR A 183 10.74 -17.55 -17.85
C THR A 183 9.77 -16.70 -18.68
N LYS A 184 8.71 -16.16 -18.07
CA LYS A 184 7.73 -15.30 -18.76
C LYS A 184 8.39 -14.16 -19.57
N GLN A 185 9.59 -13.76 -19.15
CA GLN A 185 10.46 -12.77 -19.78
C GLN A 185 11.17 -13.25 -21.06
N GLU A 186 11.46 -14.55 -21.21
CA GLU A 186 12.05 -15.10 -22.45
C GLU A 186 11.03 -15.26 -23.58
N LEU A 187 9.75 -15.41 -23.24
CA LEU A 187 8.67 -15.46 -24.23
C LEU A 187 8.26 -14.06 -24.72
N SER A 188 8.42 -13.02 -23.90
CA SER A 188 8.14 -11.63 -24.31
C SER A 188 9.11 -11.09 -25.36
N ASP A 189 10.28 -11.72 -25.55
CA ASP A 189 11.28 -11.33 -26.55
C ASP A 189 10.98 -11.87 -27.96
N LEU A 190 10.00 -12.76 -28.09
CA LEU A 190 9.62 -13.42 -29.34
C LEU A 190 8.31 -12.84 -29.90
N LEU A 191 8.30 -12.61 -31.20
CA LEU A 191 7.15 -12.12 -31.96
C LEU A 191 6.74 -13.17 -32.99
N LEU A 192 5.46 -13.51 -33.02
CA LEU A 192 4.88 -14.32 -34.10
C LEU A 192 4.39 -13.37 -35.20
N VAL A 193 4.76 -13.67 -36.43
CA VAL A 193 4.35 -12.92 -37.63
C VAL A 193 3.64 -13.88 -38.56
N ASP A 194 2.32 -13.70 -38.73
CA ASP A 194 1.54 -14.44 -39.72
C ASP A 194 1.79 -13.83 -41.10
N THR A 195 2.58 -14.51 -41.93
CA THR A 195 2.87 -14.13 -43.32
C THR A 195 2.03 -14.97 -44.29
N GLU A 196 2.00 -14.58 -45.57
CA GLU A 196 1.33 -15.37 -46.62
C GLU A 196 1.92 -16.78 -46.78
N ASN A 197 3.20 -16.96 -46.42
CA ASN A 197 3.91 -18.24 -46.53
C ASN A 197 3.86 -19.07 -45.24
N GLY A 198 3.12 -18.61 -44.22
CA GLY A 198 3.00 -19.26 -42.91
C GLY A 198 3.47 -18.39 -41.75
N GLN A 199 3.50 -18.99 -40.57
CA GLN A 199 3.89 -18.30 -39.34
C GLN A 199 5.40 -18.27 -39.19
N VAL A 200 5.96 -17.10 -38.88
CA VAL A 200 7.38 -16.92 -38.61
C VAL A 200 7.54 -16.39 -37.20
N ILE A 201 8.39 -17.04 -36.39
CA ILE A 201 8.77 -16.56 -35.06
C ILE A 201 10.10 -15.82 -35.18
N ILE A 202 10.13 -14.55 -34.79
CA ILE A 202 11.33 -13.71 -34.82
C ILE A 202 11.61 -13.12 -33.43
N LYS A 203 12.88 -12.90 -33.11
CA LYS A 203 13.27 -12.12 -31.93
C LYS A 203 12.99 -10.65 -32.18
N LYS A 204 12.40 -9.93 -31.22
CA LYS A 204 12.18 -8.48 -31.35
C LYS A 204 13.48 -7.72 -31.63
N SER A 205 14.60 -8.15 -31.04
CA SER A 205 15.93 -7.57 -31.26
C SER A 205 16.48 -7.75 -32.68
N ALA A 206 15.94 -8.66 -33.48
CA ALA A 206 16.34 -8.82 -34.88
C ALA A 206 15.68 -7.79 -35.81
N ILE A 207 14.63 -7.10 -35.33
CA ILE A 207 13.88 -6.09 -36.09
C ILE A 207 14.64 -4.77 -36.03
N ARG A 208 15.00 -4.23 -37.20
CA ARG A 208 15.69 -2.93 -37.34
C ARG A 208 14.73 -1.78 -37.63
N GLU A 209 13.64 -2.06 -38.33
CA GLU A 209 12.69 -1.04 -38.77
C GLU A 209 11.29 -1.64 -38.85
N VAL A 210 10.29 -0.81 -38.53
CA VAL A 210 8.86 -1.12 -38.66
C VAL A 210 8.25 -0.09 -39.60
N ARG A 211 7.54 -0.57 -40.61
CA ARG A 211 6.84 0.24 -41.61
C ARG A 211 5.38 -0.16 -41.62
N GLY A 212 4.50 0.83 -41.65
CA GLY A 212 3.05 0.61 -41.67
C GLY A 212 2.32 1.93 -41.84
N LYS A 213 1.05 1.83 -42.21
CA LYS A 213 0.16 2.98 -42.23
C LYS A 213 -0.44 3.17 -40.83
N ASP A 214 -0.49 4.41 -40.35
CA ASP A 214 -1.13 4.80 -39.09
C ASP A 214 -0.64 4.00 -37.86
N LEU A 215 0.69 3.88 -37.69
CA LEU A 215 1.30 3.18 -36.55
C LEU A 215 0.76 3.68 -35.21
N CYS A 216 0.40 2.76 -34.33
CA CYS A 216 0.03 3.08 -32.95
C CYS A 216 1.30 3.49 -32.20
N VAL A 217 1.44 4.77 -31.87
CA VAL A 217 2.58 5.31 -31.11
C VAL A 217 2.22 5.62 -29.67
N ILE A 218 0.99 5.30 -29.27
CA ILE A 218 0.47 5.49 -27.92
C ILE A 218 0.29 4.10 -27.30
N MET A 219 0.82 3.92 -26.09
CA MET A 219 0.67 2.70 -25.32
C MET A 219 -0.01 3.01 -23.98
N LYS A 220 -0.77 2.03 -23.49
CA LYS A 220 -1.25 1.98 -22.11
C LYS A 220 -0.46 0.88 -21.41
N ASP A 221 0.33 1.25 -20.40
CA ASP A 221 0.98 0.22 -19.60
C ASP A 221 -0.09 -0.48 -18.78
N ARG A 222 0.02 -1.79 -18.62
CA ARG A 222 -0.79 -2.50 -17.61
C ARG A 222 -0.09 -2.39 -16.28
N VAL A 223 -0.60 -1.54 -15.40
CA VAL A 223 -0.06 -1.38 -14.05
C VAL A 223 -0.87 -2.26 -13.11
N THR A 224 -0.15 -3.16 -12.45
CA THR A 224 -0.72 -3.95 -11.36
C THR A 224 -0.54 -3.17 -10.07
N HIS A 225 -1.65 -2.86 -9.40
CA HIS A 225 -1.65 -2.14 -8.13
C HIS A 225 -2.54 -2.83 -7.11
N SER A 226 -2.31 -2.54 -5.83
CA SER A 226 -3.20 -2.93 -4.75
C SER A 226 -4.51 -2.13 -4.84
N SER A 227 -5.63 -2.79 -4.59
CA SER A 227 -6.95 -2.17 -4.62
C SER A 227 -7.86 -2.78 -3.55
N ILE A 228 -8.78 -1.97 -3.02
CA ILE A 228 -9.81 -2.41 -2.08
C ILE A 228 -11.17 -2.34 -2.79
N THR A 229 -11.85 -3.48 -2.87
CA THR A 229 -13.23 -3.58 -3.34
C THR A 229 -14.19 -3.68 -2.17
N LEU A 230 -15.27 -2.91 -2.21
CA LEU A 230 -16.33 -2.88 -1.23
C LEU A 230 -17.61 -3.41 -1.87
N ASP A 231 -18.27 -4.39 -1.24
CA ASP A 231 -19.60 -4.84 -1.64
C ASP A 231 -20.64 -4.29 -0.67
N VAL A 232 -21.70 -3.72 -1.22
CA VAL A 232 -22.76 -3.05 -0.46
C VAL A 232 -24.15 -3.54 -0.89
N SER A 233 -25.11 -3.48 0.02
CA SER A 233 -26.52 -3.76 -0.27
C SER A 233 -27.42 -2.62 0.21
N GLY A 234 -28.62 -2.50 -0.38
CA GLY A 234 -29.60 -1.46 -0.04
C GLY A 234 -29.28 -0.05 -0.53
N ASN A 235 -28.27 0.10 -1.42
CA ASN A 235 -27.80 1.38 -1.93
C ASN A 235 -28.68 1.95 -3.07
N ASP A 236 -30.00 2.10 -2.87
CA ASP A 236 -30.91 2.60 -3.91
C ASP A 236 -30.75 4.10 -4.19
N LYS A 237 -30.22 4.85 -3.20
CA LYS A 237 -30.21 6.32 -3.19
C LYS A 237 -28.81 6.94 -3.22
N GLY A 238 -27.75 6.13 -3.23
CA GLY A 238 -26.39 6.57 -2.97
C GLY A 238 -26.09 6.55 -1.47
N ALA A 239 -24.81 6.45 -1.11
CA ALA A 239 -24.38 6.32 0.27
C ALA A 239 -23.10 7.09 0.55
N ASN A 240 -22.94 7.55 1.79
CA ASN A 240 -21.68 8.07 2.30
C ASN A 240 -20.81 6.92 2.79
N LEU A 241 -19.51 7.03 2.58
CA LEU A 241 -18.51 6.09 3.05
C LEU A 241 -17.55 6.84 3.98
N ASP A 242 -17.37 6.34 5.19
CA ASP A 242 -16.42 6.85 6.16
C ASP A 242 -15.30 5.83 6.34
N ILE A 243 -14.05 6.29 6.19
CA ILE A 243 -12.87 5.46 6.37
C ILE A 243 -11.97 6.14 7.39
N SER A 244 -11.54 5.38 8.40
CA SER A 244 -10.65 5.87 9.45
C SER A 244 -9.45 4.94 9.65
N TYR A 245 -8.27 5.51 9.87
CA TYR A 245 -7.06 4.75 10.16
C TYR A 245 -5.96 5.58 10.81
N LEU A 246 -4.98 4.90 11.42
CA LEU A 246 -3.70 5.49 11.78
C LEU A 246 -2.69 5.22 10.66
N ALA A 247 -1.91 6.22 10.28
CA ALA A 247 -0.83 6.05 9.31
C ALA A 247 0.42 6.84 9.71
N LYS A 248 1.57 6.36 9.25
CA LYS A 248 2.84 7.07 9.36
C LYS A 248 2.98 8.11 8.26
N GLY A 249 3.68 9.19 8.56
CA GLY A 249 4.03 10.21 7.57
C GLY A 249 3.60 11.61 7.95
N ILE A 250 2.97 11.81 9.11
CA ILE A 250 2.68 13.14 9.62
C ILE A 250 3.10 13.22 11.10
N THR A 251 3.78 14.29 11.47
CA THR A 251 4.22 14.48 12.86
C THR A 251 4.22 15.94 13.25
N ARG A 252 4.19 16.16 14.57
CA ARG A 252 4.43 17.47 15.16
C ARG A 252 5.78 17.57 15.85
N ALA A 253 6.35 18.77 15.84
CA ALA A 253 7.36 19.20 16.79
C ALA A 253 6.77 20.29 17.71
N PRO A 254 6.52 19.99 19.00
CA PRO A 254 6.08 20.98 19.97
C PRO A 254 7.19 21.99 20.26
N SER A 255 6.83 23.25 20.49
CA SER A 255 7.79 24.26 20.92
C SER A 255 7.10 25.29 21.80
N TYR A 256 7.75 25.59 22.93
CA TYR A 256 7.27 26.55 23.91
C TYR A 256 8.30 27.66 24.10
N ARG A 257 7.81 28.86 24.36
CA ARG A 257 8.62 29.99 24.79
C ARG A 257 8.07 30.51 26.11
N LEU A 258 8.97 30.75 27.06
CA LEU A 258 8.68 31.33 28.36
C LEU A 258 9.26 32.74 28.39
N ASP A 259 8.43 33.73 28.64
CA ASP A 259 8.85 35.12 28.85
C ASP A 259 8.49 35.53 30.28
N LEU A 260 9.48 35.81 31.12
CA LEU A 260 9.25 36.31 32.49
C LEU A 260 8.71 37.75 32.40
N LEU A 261 7.47 37.95 32.83
CA LEU A 261 6.84 39.28 32.82
C LEU A 261 7.19 40.08 34.08
N ASN A 262 7.29 39.38 35.22
CA ASN A 262 7.68 39.90 36.53
C ASN A 262 8.01 38.71 37.46
N ASP A 263 8.39 38.99 38.72
CA ASP A 263 8.82 37.99 39.72
C ASP A 263 7.77 36.93 40.11
N LYS A 264 6.54 37.03 39.60
CA LYS A 264 5.44 36.09 39.91
C LYS A 264 4.70 35.58 38.70
N THR A 265 4.98 36.11 37.51
CA THR A 265 4.18 35.85 36.30
C THR A 265 5.09 35.53 35.12
N VAL A 266 4.81 34.41 34.46
CA VAL A 266 5.46 34.01 33.21
C VAL A 266 4.42 33.92 32.10
N ARG A 267 4.77 34.43 30.93
CA ARG A 267 4.00 34.23 29.71
C ARG A 267 4.50 33.00 28.98
N ILE A 268 3.60 32.07 28.72
CA ILE A 268 3.84 30.86 27.94
C ILE A 268 3.27 31.08 26.55
N LEU A 269 4.08 30.90 25.51
CA LEU A 269 3.64 30.80 24.12
C LEU A 269 3.88 29.38 23.63
N ALA A 270 2.83 28.72 23.16
CA ALA A 270 2.89 27.37 22.63
C ALA A 270 2.65 27.36 21.11
N LYS A 271 3.44 26.57 20.39
CA LYS A 271 3.27 26.31 18.96
C LYS A 271 3.53 24.85 18.60
N ALA A 272 2.98 24.43 17.47
CA ALA A 272 3.32 23.18 16.80
C ALA A 272 3.92 23.48 15.43
N GLN A 273 5.03 22.81 15.10
CA GLN A 273 5.49 22.70 13.72
C GLN A 273 5.03 21.35 13.18
N ILE A 274 4.32 21.33 12.05
CA ILE A 274 3.82 20.11 11.44
C ILE A 274 4.70 19.76 10.24
N PHE A 275 5.05 18.48 10.13
CA PHE A 275 5.71 17.87 8.98
C PHE A 275 4.72 16.91 8.34
N ASN A 276 4.33 17.18 7.09
CA ASN A 276 3.37 16.35 6.38
C ASN A 276 4.04 15.68 5.17
N ASP A 277 4.38 14.40 5.29
CA ASP A 277 4.82 13.53 4.18
C ASP A 277 3.76 12.44 3.87
N LEU A 278 2.59 12.50 4.53
CA LEU A 278 1.51 11.52 4.44
C LEU A 278 0.73 11.69 3.12
N GLU A 279 -0.03 12.78 2.99
CA GLU A 279 -0.88 13.08 1.83
C GLU A 279 -1.23 14.57 1.76
N ASP A 280 -1.83 15.03 0.66
CA ASP A 280 -2.27 16.42 0.55
C ASP A 280 -3.46 16.69 1.47
N LEU A 281 -3.31 17.67 2.38
CA LEU A 281 -4.41 18.18 3.19
C LEU A 281 -4.94 19.46 2.53
N THR A 282 -6.22 19.47 2.19
CA THR A 282 -6.92 20.65 1.66
C THR A 282 -8.14 20.93 2.51
N ASP A 283 -8.12 22.02 3.28
CA ASP A 283 -9.21 22.44 4.16
C ASP A 283 -9.64 21.34 5.18
N VAL A 284 -8.67 20.66 5.79
CA VAL A 284 -8.90 19.50 6.66
C VAL A 284 -8.96 19.92 8.12
N GLN A 285 -10.00 19.52 8.87
CA GLN A 285 -10.07 19.77 10.30
C GLN A 285 -8.89 19.09 11.00
N THR A 286 -8.00 19.87 11.58
CA THR A 286 -6.75 19.37 12.12
C THR A 286 -6.67 19.63 13.61
N SER A 287 -6.34 18.56 14.35
CA SER A 287 -6.00 18.64 15.76
C SER A 287 -4.60 18.09 15.99
N VAL A 288 -3.99 18.57 17.06
CA VAL A 288 -2.64 18.22 17.42
C VAL A 288 -2.64 17.62 18.81
N VAL A 289 -2.14 16.40 18.92
CA VAL A 289 -2.28 15.60 20.15
C VAL A 289 -1.05 15.78 21.04
N ALA A 290 -1.28 16.20 22.27
CA ALA A 290 -0.28 16.14 23.34
C ALA A 290 -0.41 14.82 24.09
N GLY A 291 0.71 14.11 24.19
CA GLY A 291 0.79 12.73 24.68
C GLY A 291 1.73 11.91 23.81
N PHE A 292 2.00 10.67 24.21
CA PHE A 292 2.68 9.69 23.37
C PHE A 292 1.80 8.45 23.33
N PRO A 293 1.11 8.18 22.21
CA PRO A 293 0.24 7.01 22.14
C PRO A 293 1.10 5.76 22.20
N ASN A 294 0.77 4.84 23.11
CA ASN A 294 1.39 3.52 23.17
C ASN A 294 0.54 2.53 22.37
N LEU A 295 0.83 2.43 21.07
CA LEU A 295 0.12 1.55 20.16
C LEU A 295 0.94 0.27 19.94
N GLN A 296 0.38 -0.86 20.37
CA GLN A 296 0.91 -2.16 20.00
C GLN A 296 0.90 -2.28 18.47
N PHE A 297 1.97 -2.85 17.90
CA PHE A 297 2.10 -3.06 16.46
C PHE A 297 2.10 -1.78 15.60
N ALA A 298 2.46 -0.62 16.16
CA ALA A 298 2.60 0.64 15.40
C ALA A 298 3.55 0.57 14.19
N ASN A 299 4.40 -0.46 14.13
CA ASN A 299 5.32 -0.74 13.03
C ASN A 299 4.80 -1.77 12.01
N ALA A 300 3.74 -2.52 12.35
CA ALA A 300 3.14 -3.47 11.43
C ALA A 300 2.16 -2.75 10.49
N ILE A 301 2.21 -3.13 9.23
CA ILE A 301 1.30 -2.66 8.19
C ILE A 301 0.02 -3.49 8.27
N ASP A 302 -1.13 -2.85 8.10
CA ASP A 302 -2.41 -3.55 8.02
C ASP A 302 -2.50 -4.44 6.75
N PRO A 303 -2.97 -5.70 6.86
CA PRO A 303 -3.17 -6.56 5.70
C PRO A 303 -4.07 -5.97 4.60
N MET A 304 -4.97 -5.03 4.95
CA MET A 304 -5.80 -4.29 3.98
C MET A 304 -5.01 -3.34 3.10
N ALA A 305 -3.77 -2.98 3.44
CA ALA A 305 -2.86 -2.31 2.52
C ALA A 305 -2.50 -3.19 1.31
N PHE A 306 -2.70 -4.53 1.43
CA PHE A 306 -2.29 -5.53 0.44
C PHE A 306 -0.83 -5.34 0.01
N GLN A 307 0.06 -5.26 1.01
CA GLN A 307 1.49 -5.08 0.87
C GLN A 307 2.24 -6.21 1.57
N GLY A 308 3.23 -6.79 0.90
CA GLY A 308 4.02 -7.90 1.42
C GLY A 308 3.29 -9.24 1.40
N ASP A 309 3.88 -10.24 2.06
CA ASP A 309 3.29 -11.56 2.21
C ASP A 309 2.92 -11.85 3.68
N MET A 310 2.18 -12.94 3.89
CA MET A 310 1.75 -13.38 5.22
C MET A 310 2.94 -13.64 6.17
N ILE A 311 4.03 -14.20 5.66
CA ILE A 311 5.19 -14.59 6.47
C ILE A 311 5.88 -13.34 7.02
N GLY A 312 6.16 -12.36 6.16
CA GLY A 312 6.74 -11.07 6.56
C GLY A 312 5.82 -10.29 7.49
N TRP A 313 4.51 -10.35 7.28
CA TRP A 313 3.54 -9.74 8.20
C TRP A 313 3.57 -10.40 9.59
N LEU A 314 3.53 -11.74 9.69
CA LEU A 314 3.64 -12.45 10.97
C LEU A 314 4.97 -12.15 11.67
N GLN A 315 6.07 -12.08 10.92
CA GLN A 315 7.37 -11.67 11.46
C GLN A 315 7.31 -10.27 12.09
N ASN A 316 6.63 -9.31 11.47
CA ASN A 316 6.46 -7.95 12.03
C ASN A 316 5.61 -7.92 13.31
N LEU A 317 4.67 -8.85 13.50
CA LEU A 317 3.90 -8.95 14.74
C LEU A 317 4.71 -9.57 15.88
N THR A 318 5.54 -10.55 15.57
CA THR A 318 6.36 -11.26 16.56
C THR A 318 7.68 -10.55 16.88
N SER A 319 8.15 -9.68 15.99
CA SER A 319 9.34 -8.89 16.23
C SER A 319 9.02 -7.83 17.28
N PRO A 320 9.74 -7.80 18.42
CA PRO A 320 9.70 -6.64 19.28
C PRO A 320 9.98 -5.40 18.42
N PRO A 321 9.31 -4.25 18.66
CA PRO A 321 9.70 -3.00 18.01
C PRO A 321 11.21 -2.90 18.16
N PRO A 322 11.97 -2.70 17.05
CA PRO A 322 13.39 -2.93 17.02
C PRO A 322 14.00 -2.27 18.23
N THR A 323 14.51 -3.09 19.16
CA THR A 323 15.13 -2.57 20.36
C THR A 323 16.29 -1.71 19.89
N THR A 324 16.09 -0.40 19.96
CA THR A 324 17.17 0.58 19.84
C THR A 324 17.96 0.46 18.53
N SER A 325 17.37 0.89 17.41
CA SER A 325 18.20 1.64 16.48
C SER A 325 18.74 2.85 17.27
N ARG A 326 20.07 3.10 17.24
CA ARG A 326 20.75 4.19 17.98
C ARG A 326 20.13 5.57 17.77
N ARG A 327 19.23 5.73 16.78
CA ARG A 327 18.45 6.94 16.49
C ARG A 327 17.13 7.01 17.26
N GLU A 328 16.34 5.93 17.33
CA GLU A 328 15.10 5.93 18.13
C GLU A 328 15.38 5.91 19.63
N ALA A 329 16.45 5.24 20.08
CA ALA A 329 16.86 5.35 21.47
C ALA A 329 17.34 6.76 21.80
N VAL A 330 18.02 7.48 20.90
CA VAL A 330 18.38 8.89 21.16
C VAL A 330 17.15 9.79 21.14
N MET A 331 16.15 9.54 20.27
CA MET A 331 14.91 10.32 20.26
C MET A 331 14.01 10.01 21.46
N THR A 332 13.89 8.74 21.85
CA THR A 332 13.20 8.33 23.08
C THR A 332 13.95 8.85 24.28
N GLN A 333 15.28 8.77 24.32
CA GLN A 333 16.10 9.28 25.42
C GLN A 333 16.08 10.81 25.48
N MET A 334 15.96 11.55 24.36
CA MET A 334 15.75 13.01 24.35
C MET A 334 14.33 13.40 24.76
N VAL A 335 13.30 12.65 24.34
CA VAL A 335 11.91 12.88 24.76
C VAL A 335 11.74 12.52 26.23
N THR A 336 12.32 11.41 26.69
CA THR A 336 12.41 11.03 28.10
C THR A 336 13.28 12.01 28.87
N TYR A 337 14.32 12.63 28.30
CA TYR A 337 15.04 13.71 28.98
C TYR A 337 14.16 14.96 29.16
N ASN A 338 13.38 15.31 28.14
CA ASN A 338 12.43 16.44 28.20
C ASN A 338 11.21 16.15 29.09
N VAL A 339 10.79 14.88 29.22
CA VAL A 339 9.69 14.44 30.08
C VAL A 339 10.17 14.19 31.52
N ALA A 340 11.38 13.64 31.71
CA ALA A 340 11.99 13.43 33.02
C ALA A 340 12.52 14.72 33.66
N GLN A 341 12.75 15.79 32.87
CA GLN A 341 12.90 17.14 33.43
C GLN A 341 11.58 17.73 33.95
N GLN A 342 10.42 17.09 33.68
CA GLN A 342 9.10 17.55 34.11
C GLN A 342 8.56 16.73 35.30
N SER A 343 9.29 15.73 35.78
CA SER A 343 8.96 14.93 36.96
C SER A 343 10.13 14.95 37.94
N ASP A 344 9.90 15.51 39.11
CA ASP A 344 10.89 15.65 40.19
C ASP A 344 11.61 14.33 40.52
N TYR A 345 12.86 14.51 40.94
CA TYR A 345 13.80 13.51 41.43
C TYR A 345 13.25 12.67 42.58
N ASP A 346 13.13 11.34 42.40
CA ASP A 346 13.73 10.32 43.29
C ASP A 346 13.31 8.91 42.83
N ALA A 347 14.16 8.23 42.03
CA ALA A 347 14.14 6.77 41.89
C ALA A 347 15.39 6.29 41.14
N LEU A 348 16.55 6.46 41.74
CA LEU A 348 17.79 5.80 41.29
C LEU A 348 17.94 4.46 42.03
N ALA A 349 17.08 3.49 41.73
CA ALA A 349 17.25 2.09 42.11
C ALA A 349 16.31 1.18 41.30
N SER A 350 16.84 0.06 40.79
CA SER A 350 16.16 -1.02 40.05
C SER A 350 15.54 -0.64 38.69
N PHE A 351 16.36 -0.74 37.64
CA PHE A 351 15.89 -0.81 36.25
C PHE A 351 15.25 -2.18 35.99
N ASP A 352 13.92 -2.23 36.06
CA ASP A 352 13.11 -3.27 35.43
C ASP A 352 12.51 -2.69 34.13
N PRO A 353 12.93 -3.18 32.93
CA PRO A 353 12.39 -2.72 31.65
C PRO A 353 10.88 -2.95 31.51
N ASP A 354 10.30 -3.91 32.23
CA ASP A 354 8.87 -4.23 32.16
C ASP A 354 8.02 -3.31 33.04
N ALA A 355 8.63 -2.53 33.95
CA ALA A 355 7.91 -1.57 34.78
C ALA A 355 7.40 -0.33 34.00
N PHE A 356 7.86 -0.14 32.75
CA PHE A 356 7.36 0.88 31.84
C PHE A 356 6.30 0.38 30.86
N ALA A 357 5.80 -0.84 31.03
CA ALA A 357 4.47 -1.18 30.52
C ALA A 357 3.44 -0.33 31.30
N MET A 358 3.30 0.94 30.90
CA MET A 358 2.23 1.82 31.37
C MET A 358 0.90 1.20 30.91
N HIS A 359 0.38 0.31 31.74
CA HIS A 359 -1.03 -0.04 31.79
C HIS A 359 -1.75 1.08 32.54
N GLY A 360 -1.94 2.21 31.87
CA GLY A 360 -2.68 3.35 32.40
C GLY A 360 -3.22 4.19 31.25
N ASP A 361 -4.48 4.61 31.34
CA ASP A 361 -5.14 5.51 30.41
C ASP A 361 -4.21 6.68 30.10
N ALA A 362 -3.66 6.70 28.88
CA ALA A 362 -2.89 7.83 28.42
C ALA A 362 -3.88 8.96 28.14
N ASP A 363 -3.94 9.96 29.03
CA ASP A 363 -4.70 11.18 28.79
C ASP A 363 -4.13 11.89 27.55
N LEU A 364 -4.80 11.70 26.41
CA LEU A 364 -4.50 12.38 25.16
C LEU A 364 -5.24 13.72 25.13
N PHE A 365 -4.49 14.82 25.08
CA PHE A 365 -5.06 16.15 24.97
C PHE A 365 -5.03 16.62 23.52
N PHE A 366 -6.19 17.02 22.99
CA PHE A 366 -6.34 17.48 21.62
C PHE A 366 -6.35 19.01 21.56
N TYR A 367 -5.45 19.58 20.75
CA TYR A 367 -5.44 21.00 20.42
C TYR A 367 -5.94 21.19 18.99
N GLU A 368 -7.19 21.62 18.84
CA GLU A 368 -7.74 21.99 17.53
C GLU A 368 -7.00 23.22 16.98
N ILE A 369 -6.45 23.10 15.77
CA ILE A 369 -5.80 24.21 15.05
C ILE A 369 -6.63 24.69 13.85
N GLY A 370 -7.88 24.23 13.76
CA GLY A 370 -8.83 24.58 12.72
C GLY A 370 -8.56 23.82 11.41
N ASN A 371 -9.05 24.39 10.31
CA ASN A 371 -8.89 23.80 9.00
C ASN A 371 -7.51 24.13 8.43
N VAL A 372 -6.79 23.10 8.01
CA VAL A 372 -5.42 23.22 7.50
C VAL A 372 -5.35 22.78 6.04
N THR A 373 -4.70 23.61 5.24
CA THR A 373 -4.21 23.23 3.90
C THR A 373 -2.70 23.12 3.96
N LEU A 374 -2.18 21.92 3.73
CA LEU A 374 -0.76 21.58 3.80
C LEU A 374 -0.51 20.39 2.87
N LYS A 375 0.18 20.62 1.75
CA LYS A 375 0.47 19.55 0.78
C LYS A 375 1.45 18.54 1.34
N ARG A 376 1.51 17.37 0.71
CA ARG A 376 2.55 16.39 0.96
C ARG A 376 3.92 16.99 0.66
N GLY A 377 4.85 16.81 1.58
CA GLY A 377 6.17 17.43 1.57
C GLY A 377 6.23 18.84 2.15
N GLU A 378 5.12 19.43 2.60
CA GLU A 378 5.14 20.76 3.21
C GLU A 378 5.31 20.70 4.73
N ARG A 379 5.81 21.82 5.29
CA ARG A 379 5.97 22.02 6.72
C ARG A 379 5.24 23.30 7.12
N GLY A 380 4.48 23.24 8.21
CA GLY A 380 3.68 24.37 8.68
C GLY A 380 4.03 24.80 10.10
N TYR A 381 3.80 26.08 10.40
CA TYR A 381 3.95 26.68 11.72
C TYR A 381 2.56 27.06 12.24
N PHE A 382 2.15 26.51 13.38
CA PHE A 382 0.82 26.69 13.94
C PHE A 382 0.92 27.15 15.41
N PRO A 383 0.58 28.42 15.72
CA PRO A 383 0.39 28.85 17.09
C PRO A 383 -0.73 28.05 17.75
N LEU A 384 -0.57 27.66 19.02
CA LEU A 384 -1.58 26.93 19.79
C LEU A 384 -2.26 27.87 20.79
N PHE A 385 -1.49 28.44 21.70
CA PHE A 385 -2.00 29.37 22.70
C PHE A 385 -0.91 30.28 23.24
N THR A 386 -1.35 31.37 23.86
CA THR A 386 -0.54 32.21 24.74
C THR A 386 -1.27 32.33 26.08
N ALA A 387 -0.58 32.09 27.19
CA ALA A 387 -1.17 32.16 28.52
C ALA A 387 -0.20 32.82 29.50
N ASP A 388 -0.72 33.73 30.33
CA ASP A 388 0.02 34.29 31.46
C ASP A 388 -0.34 33.47 32.70
N VAL A 389 0.66 32.83 33.31
CA VAL A 389 0.46 31.95 34.46
C VAL A 389 1.34 32.39 35.62
N PRO A 390 0.87 32.24 36.88
CA PRO A 390 1.72 32.44 38.02
C PRO A 390 2.84 31.37 38.04
N TYR A 391 4.02 31.74 38.51
CA TYR A 391 5.11 30.79 38.76
C TYR A 391 5.78 31.05 40.10
N GLU A 392 6.37 30.00 40.67
CA GLU A 392 7.19 30.08 41.88
C GLU A 392 8.59 29.56 41.56
N SER A 393 9.62 30.22 42.10
CA SER A 393 11.00 29.78 41.96
C SER A 393 11.28 28.63 42.93
N VAL A 394 11.53 27.43 42.41
CA VAL A 394 11.86 26.25 43.24
C VAL A 394 13.33 26.28 43.70
N TYR A 395 14.21 26.93 42.93
CA TYR A 395 15.62 27.12 43.29
C TYR A 395 16.12 28.51 42.88
N ASP A 396 16.81 29.19 43.80
CA ASP A 396 17.38 30.52 43.57
C ASP A 396 18.92 30.41 43.64
N CYS A 397 19.58 30.35 42.48
CA CYS A 397 21.04 30.22 42.40
C CYS A 397 21.68 31.58 42.13
N ARG A 398 22.28 32.16 43.17
CA ARG A 398 23.10 33.38 43.03
C ARG A 398 24.52 33.00 42.65
N ILE A 399 24.86 33.19 41.39
CA ILE A 399 26.25 33.06 40.94
C ILE A 399 26.98 34.34 41.34
N ALA A 400 27.80 34.27 42.39
CA ALA A 400 28.68 35.35 42.78
C ALA A 400 29.74 35.58 41.68
N ARG A 401 29.98 36.86 41.37
CA ARG A 401 30.80 37.30 40.25
C ARG A 401 32.29 37.25 40.57
#